data_AF-A0A8J2SM34-F1
#
_entry.id   AF-A0A8J2SM34-F1
#
_cell.length_a   1.000
_cell.length_b   1.000
_cell.length_c   1.000
_cell.angle_alpha   90.00
_cell.angle_beta   90.00
_cell.angle_gamma   90.00
#
_symmetry.space_group_name_H-M   'P 1'
#
loop_
_entity.id
_entity.type
_entity.pdbx_description
1 polymer ?
#
loop_
_entity_poly.entity_id
_entity_poly.type
_entity_poly.pdbx_seq_one_letter_code
_entity_poly.pdbx_strand_id
1 'polypeptide(L)'
;MWFPCREGYVCDFATTPDVDLLAPASQFTHMCPPGYRCQDGTGLGQAERFECEEDFFCPSGTADELFGALADDAMARSLSAEESDPDLRQRHVHYLSDDDVRVVSDHDD
;
A
#
# COMPACT_ATOMS: atom_id res chain seq x y z
N MET A 1 17.59 9.83 11.41
CA MET A 1 16.15 9.53 11.51
C MET A 1 15.95 8.21 10.79
N TRP A 2 15.64 7.14 11.51
CA TRP A 2 15.40 5.81 10.93
C TRP A 2 13.89 5.71 10.71
N PHE A 3 13.47 5.46 9.48
CA PHE A 3 12.08 5.22 9.15
C PHE A 3 11.88 3.70 9.15
N PRO A 4 11.20 3.14 10.17
CA PRO A 4 10.87 1.72 10.16
C PRO A 4 9.90 1.45 9.01
N CYS A 5 9.98 0.23 8.44
CA CYS A 5 8.96 -0.25 7.52
C CYS A 5 7.59 -0.13 8.16
N ARG A 6 6.59 0.38 7.45
CA ARG A 6 5.25 0.49 8.02
C ARG A 6 4.61 -0.89 8.16
N GLU A 7 3.88 -1.08 9.25
CA GLU A 7 3.03 -2.25 9.46
C GLU A 7 2.09 -2.53 8.27
N GLY A 8 1.77 -3.79 8.05
CA GLY A 8 1.03 -4.24 6.86
C GLY A 8 1.87 -4.25 5.58
N TYR A 9 3.12 -3.76 5.62
CA TYR A 9 4.07 -3.83 4.51
C TYR A 9 5.33 -4.61 4.91
N VAL A 10 6.10 -4.99 3.89
CA VAL A 10 7.43 -5.57 4.05
C VAL A 10 8.42 -4.76 3.24
N CYS A 11 9.56 -4.46 3.85
CA CYS A 11 10.55 -3.58 3.23
C CYS A 11 11.86 -4.34 2.99
N ASP A 12 12.51 -4.02 1.88
CA ASP A 12 13.84 -4.56 1.58
C ASP A 12 14.93 -3.61 2.11
N PHE A 13 16.18 -4.03 1.99
CA PHE A 13 17.31 -3.15 2.23
C PHE A 13 17.24 -1.92 1.32
N ALA A 14 17.48 -0.76 1.92
CA ALA A 14 17.44 0.55 1.26
C ALA A 14 16.06 1.01 0.76
N THR A 15 14.97 0.43 1.28
CA THR A 15 13.63 1.02 1.16
C THR A 15 13.61 2.46 1.71
N THR A 16 12.91 3.35 1.02
CA THR A 16 12.75 4.75 1.34
C THR A 16 11.34 5.05 1.89
N PRO A 17 11.19 6.06 2.76
CA PRO A 17 9.90 6.48 3.31
C PRO A 17 9.08 7.32 2.32
N ASP A 18 9.33 7.19 1.02
CA ASP A 18 8.65 7.97 0.00
C ASP A 18 7.15 7.62 -0.03
N VAL A 19 6.30 8.64 0.02
CA VAL A 19 4.83 8.50 -0.03
C VAL A 19 4.28 8.26 -1.44
N ASP A 20 5.15 8.35 -2.44
CA ASP A 20 4.84 8.01 -3.82
C ASP A 20 4.94 6.49 -4.01
N LEU A 21 3.87 5.86 -4.51
CA LEU A 21 3.84 4.44 -4.84
C LEU A 21 4.74 4.10 -6.03
N LEU A 22 5.02 5.07 -6.89
CA LEU A 22 5.88 4.91 -8.06
C LEU A 22 7.37 5.14 -7.74
N ALA A 23 7.70 5.54 -6.51
CA ALA A 23 9.10 5.66 -6.10
C ALA A 23 9.76 4.26 -6.15
N PRO A 24 10.92 4.11 -6.82
CA PRO A 24 11.53 2.79 -7.06
C PRO A 24 11.86 1.99 -5.78
N ALA A 25 12.04 2.67 -4.65
CA ALA A 25 12.37 2.08 -3.37
C ALA A 25 11.26 2.32 -2.32
N SER A 26 10.02 2.63 -2.74
CA SER A 26 8.92 2.95 -1.85
C SER A 26 8.64 1.84 -0.83
N GLN A 27 8.48 2.20 0.44
CA GLN A 27 8.07 1.27 1.50
C GLN A 27 6.67 0.66 1.31
N PHE A 28 5.89 1.21 0.38
CA PHE A 28 4.53 0.76 0.10
C PHE A 28 4.44 -0.26 -1.06
N THR A 29 5.59 -0.67 -1.61
CA THR A 29 5.67 -1.55 -2.78
C THR A 29 5.20 -2.98 -2.49
N HIS A 30 5.56 -3.51 -1.32
CA HIS A 30 5.29 -4.91 -0.96
C HIS A 30 4.40 -4.97 0.28
N MET A 31 3.15 -5.40 0.09
CA MET A 31 2.24 -5.69 1.20
C MET A 31 2.62 -7.00 1.90
N CYS A 32 2.21 -7.12 3.17
CA CYS A 32 2.30 -8.38 3.89
C CYS A 32 1.55 -9.49 3.14
N PRO A 33 2.13 -10.69 2.97
CA PRO A 33 1.48 -11.78 2.26
C PRO A 33 0.21 -12.25 3.00
N PRO A 34 -0.82 -12.74 2.28
CA PRO A 34 -2.02 -13.27 2.90
C PRO A 34 -1.69 -14.49 3.77
N GLY A 35 -2.40 -14.64 4.89
CA GLY A 35 -2.14 -15.70 5.87
C GLY A 35 -1.00 -15.39 6.85
N TYR A 36 -0.38 -14.22 6.76
CA TYR A 36 0.67 -13.75 7.66
C TYR A 36 0.37 -12.35 8.17
N ARG A 37 1.13 -11.94 9.20
CA ARG A 37 1.08 -10.58 9.76
C ARG A 37 2.46 -9.94 9.79
N CYS A 38 2.49 -8.65 9.49
CA CYS A 38 3.72 -7.88 9.39
C CYS A 38 3.61 -6.61 10.23
N GLN A 39 4.26 -6.60 11.39
CA GLN A 39 4.34 -5.41 12.25
C GLN A 39 5.36 -4.41 11.71
N ASP A 40 5.43 -3.21 12.32
CA ASP A 40 6.43 -2.20 11.99
C ASP A 40 7.86 -2.78 11.99
N GLY A 41 8.61 -2.47 10.94
CA GLY A 41 9.98 -2.91 10.75
C GLY A 41 10.12 -4.32 10.15
N THR A 42 9.04 -4.94 9.68
CA THR A 42 9.11 -6.25 9.00
C THR A 42 9.90 -6.14 7.70
N GLY A 43 10.98 -6.90 7.61
CA GLY A 43 11.79 -7.02 6.39
C GLY A 43 11.24 -8.08 5.44
N LEU A 44 11.61 -7.99 4.15
CA LEU A 44 11.17 -8.93 3.12
C LEU A 44 11.48 -10.40 3.48
N GLY A 45 12.67 -10.66 4.04
CA GLY A 45 13.07 -11.99 4.50
C GLY A 45 12.37 -12.47 5.78
N GLN A 46 11.47 -11.67 6.37
CA GLN A 46 10.68 -11.99 7.55
C GLN A 46 9.17 -11.95 7.27
N ALA A 47 8.77 -11.77 6.00
CA ALA A 47 7.37 -11.63 5.59
C ALA A 47 6.49 -12.83 6.04
N GLU A 48 7.07 -14.02 6.06
CA GLU A 48 6.38 -15.27 6.42
C GLU A 48 6.72 -15.74 7.84
N ARG A 49 7.33 -14.88 8.66
CA ARG A 49 7.77 -15.26 10.01
C ARG A 49 6.62 -15.43 11.00
N PHE A 50 5.60 -14.58 10.89
CA PHE A 50 4.47 -14.57 11.80
C PHE A 50 3.22 -14.96 11.02
N GLU A 51 2.84 -16.23 11.16
CA GLU A 51 1.60 -16.77 10.63
C GLU A 51 0.40 -16.11 11.34
N CYS A 52 -0.70 -16.00 10.59
CA CYS A 52 -1.99 -15.57 11.11
C CYS A 52 -2.43 -16.50 12.26
N GLU A 53 -2.97 -15.93 13.33
CA GLU A 53 -3.51 -16.70 14.45
C GLU A 53 -4.68 -17.60 14.01
N GLU A 54 -4.81 -18.76 14.67
CA GLU A 54 -5.89 -19.71 14.37
C GLU A 54 -7.27 -19.05 14.55
N ASP A 55 -8.21 -19.40 13.68
CA ASP A 55 -9.56 -18.84 13.60
C ASP A 55 -9.67 -17.35 13.18
N PHE A 56 -8.56 -16.72 12.76
CA PHE A 56 -8.57 -15.38 12.15
C PHE A 56 -8.37 -15.42 10.62
N PHE A 57 -8.85 -14.36 9.95
CA PHE A 57 -8.63 -14.16 8.53
C PHE A 57 -7.64 -13.02 8.30
N CYS A 58 -6.46 -13.35 7.76
CA CYS A 58 -5.44 -12.37 7.40
C CYS A 58 -5.41 -12.16 5.87
N PRO A 59 -6.07 -11.11 5.34
CA PRO A 59 -5.87 -10.70 3.95
C PRO A 59 -4.44 -10.17 3.72
N SER A 60 -4.10 -9.90 2.46
CA SER A 60 -2.88 -9.19 2.14
C SER A 60 -2.84 -7.84 2.86
N GLY A 61 -1.69 -7.50 3.43
CA GLY A 61 -1.49 -6.26 4.16
C GLY A 61 -1.87 -6.32 5.64
N THR A 62 -2.04 -7.50 6.23
CA THR A 62 -2.37 -7.61 7.66
C THR A 62 -1.19 -7.19 8.54
N ALA A 63 -1.45 -6.24 9.45
CA ALA A 63 -0.51 -5.82 10.49
C ALA A 63 -0.78 -6.57 11.81
N ASP A 64 -2.04 -6.62 12.21
CA ASP A 64 -2.51 -7.32 13.42
C ASP A 64 -3.95 -7.82 13.20
N GLU A 65 -4.13 -9.13 13.27
CA GLU A 65 -5.39 -9.81 13.04
C GLU A 65 -6.38 -9.68 14.21
N LEU A 66 -5.88 -9.49 15.44
CA LEU A 66 -6.70 -9.38 16.64
C LEU A 66 -7.39 -8.01 16.70
N PHE A 67 -6.69 -6.96 16.25
CA PHE A 67 -7.22 -5.60 16.17
C PHE A 67 -7.78 -5.24 14.80
N GLY A 68 -7.61 -6.11 13.80
CA GLY A 68 -8.00 -5.83 12.42
C GLY A 68 -7.17 -4.70 11.78
N ALA A 69 -5.93 -4.54 12.23
CA ALA A 69 -5.01 -3.55 11.68
C ALA A 69 -4.50 -4.05 10.32
N LEU A 70 -4.64 -3.20 9.30
CA LEU A 70 -4.25 -3.48 7.92
C LEU A 70 -3.33 -2.37 7.41
N ALA A 71 -2.77 -2.59 6.22
CA ALA A 71 -2.05 -1.60 5.46
C ALA A 71 -2.94 -0.39 5.13
N ASP A 72 -2.83 0.68 5.93
CA ASP A 72 -3.59 1.92 5.75
C ASP A 72 -2.88 2.88 4.78
N ASP A 73 -2.86 2.55 3.49
CA ASP A 73 -2.11 3.28 2.46
C ASP A 73 -2.45 4.79 2.43
N ALA A 74 -3.74 5.13 2.48
CA ALA A 74 -4.23 6.49 2.38
C ALA A 74 -3.77 7.33 3.58
N MET A 75 -3.82 6.75 4.78
CA MET A 75 -3.33 7.40 5.99
C MET A 75 -1.80 7.51 5.98
N ALA A 76 -1.11 6.46 5.52
CA ALA A 76 0.35 6.44 5.43
C ALA A 76 0.90 7.48 4.45
N ARG A 77 0.15 7.72 3.37
CA ARG A 77 0.49 8.68 2.32
C ARG A 77 -0.11 10.07 2.54
N SER A 78 -0.84 10.26 3.65
CA SER A 78 -1.51 11.52 4.00
C SER A 78 -2.48 12.02 2.91
N LEU A 79 -3.18 11.09 2.25
CA LEU A 79 -4.20 11.42 1.26
C LEU A 79 -5.39 12.09 1.93
N SER A 80 -5.94 13.11 1.27
CA SER A 80 -7.23 13.68 1.65
C SER A 80 -8.35 12.67 1.42
N ALA A 81 -9.51 12.91 2.05
CA ALA A 81 -10.70 12.10 1.82
C ALA A 81 -11.14 12.11 0.35
N GLU A 82 -10.85 13.18 -0.40
CA GLU A 82 -11.14 13.24 -1.82
C GLU A 82 -10.16 12.40 -2.65
N GLU A 83 -8.90 12.31 -2.22
CA GLU A 83 -7.86 11.52 -2.89
C GLU A 83 -7.98 10.01 -2.61
N SER A 84 -8.53 9.63 -1.46
CA SER A 84 -8.71 8.24 -1.05
C SER A 84 -10.09 7.66 -1.37
N ASP A 85 -11.00 8.47 -1.93
CA ASP A 85 -12.34 8.03 -2.31
C ASP A 85 -12.31 7.34 -3.70
N PRO A 86 -12.54 6.02 -3.78
CA PRO A 86 -12.54 5.30 -5.04
C PRO A 86 -13.75 5.63 -5.93
N ASP A 87 -14.82 6.21 -5.38
CA ASP A 87 -16.04 6.56 -6.10
C ASP A 87 -15.99 7.99 -6.67
N LEU A 88 -15.09 8.83 -6.15
CA LEU A 88 -14.77 10.11 -6.78
C LEU A 88 -14.01 9.82 -8.07
N ARG A 89 -14.74 9.91 -9.19
CA ARG A 89 -14.19 9.84 -10.55
C ARG A 89 -13.17 10.96 -10.76
N GLN A 90 -11.94 10.77 -10.31
CA GLN A 90 -10.79 11.60 -10.68
C GLN A 90 -10.57 11.40 -12.18
N ARG A 91 -11.14 12.33 -12.94
CA ARG A 91 -11.09 12.34 -14.39
C ARG A 91 -9.79 13.01 -14.79
N HIS A 92 -8.74 12.23 -14.99
CA HIS A 92 -7.53 12.73 -15.61
C HIS A 92 -7.73 12.84 -17.12
N VAL A 93 -7.56 14.04 -17.63
CA VAL A 93 -7.59 14.30 -19.06
C VAL A 93 -6.19 14.01 -19.61
N HIS A 94 -6.05 12.88 -20.28
CA HIS A 94 -4.80 12.55 -20.98
C HIS A 94 -4.86 13.10 -22.41
N TYR A 95 -3.90 13.97 -22.74
CA TYR A 95 -3.68 14.43 -24.11
C TYR A 95 -2.84 13.37 -24.84
N LEU A 96 -3.51 12.48 -25.57
CA LEU A 96 -2.86 11.43 -26.35
C LEU A 96 -2.64 11.93 -27.79
N SER A 97 -1.68 12.85 -27.95
CA SER A 97 -1.27 13.47 -29.24
C SER A 97 -2.36 14.30 -29.96
N ASP A 98 -1.94 15.09 -30.97
CA ASP A 98 -2.74 16.12 -31.64
C ASP A 98 -4.18 15.66 -31.96
N ASP A 99 -5.14 16.22 -31.22
CA ASP A 99 -6.60 16.09 -31.32
C ASP A 99 -7.33 14.87 -30.70
N ASP A 100 -6.68 13.96 -29.93
CA ASP A 100 -7.42 12.96 -29.12
C ASP A 100 -7.35 13.28 -27.61
N VAL A 101 -8.49 13.69 -27.06
CA VAL A 101 -8.66 14.00 -25.62
C VAL A 101 -9.59 12.96 -25.02
N ARG A 102 -9.04 12.06 -24.20
CA ARG A 102 -9.82 11.05 -23.50
C ARG A 102 -9.88 11.35 -22.02
N VAL A 103 -11.10 11.29 -21.50
CA VAL A 103 -11.35 11.26 -20.06
C VAL A 103 -11.27 9.81 -19.66
N VAL A 104 -10.14 9.41 -19.10
CA VAL A 104 -9.93 8.05 -18.59
C VAL A 104 -10.10 8.11 -17.08
N SER A 105 -10.77 7.11 -16.53
CA SER A 105 -10.77 6.85 -15.09
C SER A 105 -9.55 6.01 -14.80
N ASP A 106 -8.75 6.34 -13.79
CA ASP A 106 -7.57 5.53 -13.41
C ASP A 106 -7.94 4.08 -13.05
N HIS A 107 -9.22 3.79 -12.83
CA HIS A 107 -9.74 2.48 -12.46
C HIS A 107 -10.29 1.64 -13.64
N ASP A 108 -10.41 2.21 -14.85
CA ASP A 108 -11.08 1.57 -16.01
C ASP A 108 -10.12 1.30 -17.20
N ASP A 109 -8.84 1.03 -16.95
CA ASP A 109 -7.89 0.52 -17.97
C ASP A 109 -7.93 -1.02 -18.12
#